data_AF-A0A3M7S1S9-F1
#
_entry.id   AF-A0A3M7S1S9-F1
#
_cell.length_a   1.000
_cell.length_b   1.000
_cell.length_c   1.000
_cell.angle_alpha   90.00
_cell.angle_beta   90.00
_cell.angle_gamma   90.00
#
_symmetry.space_group_name_H-M   'P 1'
#
loop_
_entity.id
_entity.type
_entity.pdbx_description
1 polymer ?
#
loop_
_entity_poly.entity_id
_entity_poly.type
_entity_poly.pdbx_seq_one_letter_code
_entity_poly.pdbx_strand_id
1 'polypeptide(L)'
;MLQKWSLDRDAEFTTTKKFELKPIISTREWTFGYNWVKLRKRIVKYLHEGTQFYMCTTSESTSDITKAKCKEFWIKEGGWHDLDELLEWSMKFIAVKIDSENWESSTCSCHYWQKNFKCKHTIGTSHFLNLNKFPGLDLAIEGNAKRGRKKKPDQL
;
A
#
# COMPACT_ATOMS: atom_id res chain seq x y z
N MET A 1 46.95 -3.27 -15.94
CA MET A 1 46.01 -4.36 -15.62
C MET A 1 44.62 -3.76 -15.40
N LEU A 2 43.88 -3.46 -16.47
CA LEU A 2 42.63 -2.68 -16.47
C LEU A 2 41.44 -3.44 -17.12
N GLN A 3 41.65 -4.70 -17.52
CA GLN A 3 40.67 -5.46 -18.31
C GLN A 3 39.53 -6.09 -17.49
N LYS A 4 39.55 -6.00 -16.15
CA LYS A 4 38.49 -6.59 -15.30
C LYS A 4 37.31 -5.66 -15.00
N TRP A 5 37.38 -4.40 -15.39
CA TRP A 5 36.39 -3.39 -14.99
C TRP A 5 35.11 -3.35 -15.82
N SER A 6 35.01 -4.09 -16.93
CA SER A 6 33.89 -3.92 -17.88
C SER A 6 33.23 -5.20 -18.39
N LEU A 7 33.44 -6.37 -17.78
CA LEU A 7 32.68 -7.57 -18.18
C LEU A 7 31.18 -7.40 -17.89
N ASP A 8 30.81 -6.71 -16.81
CA ASP A 8 29.41 -6.41 -16.49
C ASP A 8 28.75 -5.34 -17.39
N ARG A 9 29.51 -4.72 -18.31
CA ARG A 9 29.03 -3.69 -19.24
C ARG A 9 29.07 -4.15 -20.70
N ASP A 10 29.46 -5.40 -20.94
CA ASP A 10 29.38 -6.01 -22.25
C ASP A 10 27.89 -6.20 -22.62
N ALA A 11 27.47 -5.63 -23.75
CA ALA A 11 26.09 -5.69 -24.21
C ALA A 11 25.68 -7.11 -24.63
N GLU A 12 26.64 -7.99 -24.91
CA GLU A 12 26.42 -9.41 -25.18
C GLU A 12 26.35 -10.24 -23.88
N PHE A 13 26.83 -9.69 -22.75
CA PHE A 13 26.78 -10.36 -21.47
C PHE A 13 25.35 -10.36 -20.92
N THR A 14 24.65 -11.46 -21.16
CA THR A 14 23.32 -11.68 -20.60
C THR A 14 23.45 -11.92 -19.10
N THR A 15 23.32 -10.86 -18.29
CA THR A 15 23.32 -11.01 -16.84
C THR A 15 22.18 -11.96 -16.46
N THR A 16 22.47 -13.03 -15.73
CA THR A 16 21.46 -14.00 -15.26
C THR A 16 20.58 -13.43 -14.13
N LYS A 17 20.76 -12.16 -13.78
CA LYS A 17 20.03 -11.47 -12.73
C LYS A 17 18.58 -11.27 -13.17
N LYS A 18 17.70 -12.11 -12.64
CA LYS A 18 16.26 -11.97 -12.82
C LYS A 18 15.80 -10.72 -12.08
N PHE A 19 15.17 -9.81 -12.80
CA PHE A 19 14.50 -8.65 -12.22
C PHE A 19 13.04 -9.01 -11.97
N GLU A 20 12.56 -8.66 -10.79
CA GLU A 20 11.14 -8.77 -10.49
C GLU A 20 10.38 -7.69 -11.26
N LEU A 21 9.34 -8.10 -12.00
CA LEU A 21 8.50 -7.19 -12.78
C LEU A 21 7.44 -6.49 -11.92
N LYS A 22 7.24 -6.97 -10.69
CA LYS A 22 6.21 -6.48 -9.77
C LYS A 22 6.72 -6.45 -8.33
N PRO A 23 6.18 -5.55 -7.49
CA PRO A 23 6.58 -5.49 -6.09
C PRO A 23 6.16 -6.76 -5.35
N ILE A 24 7.09 -7.36 -4.60
CA ILE A 24 6.77 -8.46 -3.68
C ILE A 24 6.14 -7.88 -2.41
N ILE A 25 4.88 -8.21 -2.15
CA ILE A 25 4.16 -7.77 -0.94
C ILE A 25 4.42 -8.76 0.20
N SER A 26 5.20 -8.36 1.20
CA SER A 26 5.49 -9.23 2.35
C SER A 26 4.36 -9.16 3.39
N THR A 27 4.40 -10.07 4.37
CA THR A 27 3.50 -10.08 5.53
C THR A 27 3.44 -8.72 6.24
N ARG A 28 4.57 -7.99 6.27
CA ARG A 28 4.63 -6.65 6.88
C ARG A 28 3.76 -5.65 6.15
N GLU A 29 3.83 -5.58 4.82
CA GLU A 29 3.00 -4.66 4.05
C GLU A 29 1.51 -5.06 4.10
N TRP A 30 1.21 -6.35 4.09
CA TRP A 30 -0.16 -6.83 4.33
C TRP A 30 -0.70 -6.35 5.68
N THR A 31 0.11 -6.44 6.74
CA THR A 31 -0.24 -5.97 8.08
C THR A 31 -0.48 -4.46 8.11
N PHE A 32 0.35 -3.68 7.41
CA PHE A 32 0.17 -2.24 7.30
C PHE A 32 -1.10 -1.88 6.52
N GLY A 33 -1.39 -2.58 5.41
CA GLY A 33 -2.64 -2.42 4.67
C GLY A 33 -3.86 -2.73 5.54
N TYR A 34 -3.82 -3.84 6.28
CA TYR A 34 -4.91 -4.26 7.17
C TYR A 34 -5.17 -3.22 8.26
N ASN A 35 -4.13 -2.78 8.97
CA ASN A 35 -4.25 -1.76 10.00
C ASN A 35 -4.78 -0.43 9.44
N TRP A 36 -4.38 -0.08 8.22
CA TRP A 36 -4.89 1.12 7.55
C TRP A 36 -6.37 1.02 7.21
N VAL A 37 -6.84 -0.11 6.68
CA VAL A 37 -8.27 -0.35 6.39
C VAL A 37 -9.12 -0.24 7.67
N LYS A 38 -8.61 -0.70 8.81
CA LYS A 38 -9.30 -0.58 10.12
C LYS A 38 -9.54 0.86 10.56
N LEU A 39 -8.77 1.82 10.06
CA LEU A 39 -8.99 3.25 10.35
C LEU A 39 -10.28 3.79 9.73
N ARG A 40 -10.90 3.05 8.80
CA ARG A 40 -12.17 3.41 8.12
C ARG A 40 -12.16 4.83 7.55
N LYS A 41 -11.00 5.28 7.04
CA LYS A 41 -10.86 6.58 6.39
C LYS A 41 -11.74 6.64 5.13
N ARG A 42 -12.35 7.78 4.90
CA ARG A 42 -13.11 8.03 3.67
C ARG A 42 -12.17 8.03 2.46
N ILE A 43 -12.54 7.27 1.43
CA ILE A 43 -11.89 7.27 0.12
C ILE A 43 -12.81 7.99 -0.86
N VAL A 44 -12.29 9.01 -1.55
CA VAL A 44 -13.02 9.77 -2.55
C VAL A 44 -12.49 9.43 -3.93
N LYS A 45 -13.38 8.95 -4.80
CA LYS A 45 -13.11 8.81 -6.23
C LYS A 45 -13.12 10.18 -6.89
N TYR A 46 -12.01 10.55 -7.52
CA TYR A 46 -11.80 11.84 -8.16
C TYR A 46 -11.21 11.64 -9.56
N LEU A 47 -11.75 12.34 -10.56
CA LEU A 47 -11.26 12.32 -11.94
C LEU A 47 -10.47 13.59 -12.20
N HIS A 48 -9.21 13.46 -12.61
CA HIS A 48 -8.34 14.58 -12.96
C HIS A 48 -7.67 14.28 -14.29
N GLU A 49 -7.85 15.16 -15.28
CA GLU A 49 -7.23 15.04 -16.62
C GLU A 49 -7.41 13.65 -17.27
N GLY A 50 -8.63 13.10 -17.19
CA GLY A 50 -8.95 11.77 -17.73
C GLY A 50 -8.42 10.59 -16.91
N THR A 51 -7.62 10.83 -15.86
CA THR A 51 -7.12 9.80 -14.95
C THR A 51 -7.95 9.73 -13.68
N GLN A 52 -8.36 8.52 -13.31
CA GLN A 52 -9.11 8.27 -12.08
C GLN A 52 -8.18 8.03 -10.89
N PHE A 53 -8.40 8.80 -9.83
CA PHE A 53 -7.70 8.69 -8.56
C PHE A 53 -8.65 8.34 -7.43
N TYR A 54 -8.13 7.62 -6.45
CA TYR A 54 -8.75 7.34 -5.16
C TYR A 54 -7.96 8.11 -4.11
N MET A 55 -8.58 9.16 -3.59
CA MET A 55 -7.92 10.10 -2.69
C MET A 55 -8.37 9.86 -1.25
N CYS A 56 -7.44 9.95 -0.32
CA CYS A 56 -7.68 9.83 1.12
C CYS A 56 -6.77 10.77 1.90
N THR A 57 -7.12 11.05 3.15
CA THR A 57 -6.22 11.75 4.06
C THR A 57 -5.15 10.80 4.61
N THR A 58 -4.05 11.37 5.09
CA THR A 58 -3.05 10.63 5.84
C THR A 58 -3.58 10.08 7.15
N SER A 59 -2.83 9.16 7.77
CA SER A 59 -3.25 8.50 9.01
C SER A 59 -3.38 9.50 10.17
N GLU A 60 -2.60 10.58 10.12
CA GLU A 60 -2.48 11.63 11.13
C GLU A 60 -3.62 12.66 11.05
N SER A 61 -4.26 12.81 9.88
CA SER A 61 -5.35 13.78 9.73
C SER A 61 -6.64 13.31 10.40
N THR A 62 -7.22 14.13 11.26
CA THR A 62 -8.52 13.87 11.91
C THR A 62 -9.70 14.21 11.01
N SER A 63 -9.50 15.06 10.00
CA SER A 63 -10.57 15.49 9.11
C SER A 63 -10.79 14.52 7.96
N ASP A 64 -12.04 14.36 7.55
CA ASP A 64 -12.35 13.61 6.33
C ASP A 64 -12.00 14.42 5.08
N ILE A 65 -11.64 13.67 4.03
CA ILE A 65 -11.48 14.21 2.68
C ILE A 65 -12.85 14.48 2.03
N THR A 66 -12.93 15.54 1.24
CA THR A 66 -14.13 15.90 0.46
C THR A 66 -13.73 16.14 -1.00
N LYS A 67 -14.71 16.11 -1.92
CA LYS A 67 -14.44 16.46 -3.33
C LYS A 67 -13.89 17.88 -3.51
N ALA A 68 -14.30 18.82 -2.65
CA ALA A 68 -13.77 20.18 -2.66
C ALA A 68 -12.27 20.20 -2.31
N LYS A 69 -11.88 19.50 -1.24
CA LYS A 69 -10.47 19.31 -0.86
C LYS A 69 -9.66 18.60 -1.95
N CYS A 70 -10.24 17.62 -2.65
CA CYS A 70 -9.61 16.99 -3.81
C CYS A 70 -9.36 18.01 -4.94
N LYS A 71 -10.34 18.88 -5.22
CA LYS A 71 -10.21 19.92 -6.23
C LYS A 71 -9.11 20.92 -5.86
N GLU A 72 -9.08 21.39 -4.62
CA GLU A 72 -8.03 22.29 -4.09
C GLU A 72 -6.63 21.67 -4.20
N PHE A 73 -6.50 20.36 -3.92
CA PHE A 73 -5.22 19.65 -4.03
C PHE A 73 -4.61 19.76 -5.44
N TRP A 74 -5.43 19.64 -6.49
CA TRP A 74 -4.95 19.69 -7.88
C TRP A 74 -4.87 21.08 -8.47
N ILE A 75 -5.74 22.00 -8.05
CA ILE A 75 -5.85 23.33 -8.65
C ILE A 75 -4.78 24.30 -8.13
N LYS A 76 -4.26 24.10 -6.92
CA LYS A 76 -3.42 25.04 -6.16
C LYS A 76 -2.79 26.15 -7.04
N GLU A 77 -3.53 27.25 -7.16
CA GLU A 77 -3.16 28.37 -8.01
C GLU A 77 -1.92 29.05 -7.41
N GLY A 78 -0.87 29.24 -8.22
CA GLY A 78 0.39 29.85 -7.77
C GLY A 78 1.54 28.88 -7.45
N GLY A 79 1.29 27.57 -7.45
CA GLY A 79 2.34 26.55 -7.24
C GLY A 79 2.79 26.42 -5.78
N TRP A 80 4.05 26.02 -5.58
CA TRP A 80 4.72 26.03 -4.27
C TRP A 80 5.86 27.04 -4.30
N HIS A 81 5.93 27.90 -3.30
CA HIS A 81 6.94 28.95 -3.21
C HIS A 81 8.21 28.48 -2.48
N ASP A 82 8.10 27.45 -1.65
CA ASP A 82 9.22 26.82 -0.97
C ASP A 82 9.03 25.30 -0.81
N LEU A 83 10.07 24.64 -0.30
CA LEU A 83 10.08 23.19 -0.12
C LEU A 83 9.14 22.76 1.01
N ASP A 84 9.00 23.54 2.07
CA ASP A 84 8.18 23.19 3.23
C ASP A 84 6.70 23.16 2.83
N GLU A 85 6.27 24.13 2.03
CA GLU A 85 4.92 24.21 1.47
C GLU A 85 4.62 23.02 0.53
N LEU A 86 5.61 22.60 -0.26
CA LEU A 86 5.51 21.38 -1.08
C LEU A 86 5.38 20.12 -0.22
N LEU A 87 6.20 20.00 0.81
CA LEU A 87 6.19 18.86 1.73
C LEU A 87 4.84 18.78 2.47
N GLU A 88 4.37 19.88 3.04
CA GLU A 88 3.07 19.96 3.72
C GLU A 88 1.93 19.56 2.79
N TRP A 89 1.90 20.10 1.57
CA TRP A 89 0.91 19.73 0.57
C TRP A 89 0.97 18.23 0.23
N SER A 90 2.17 17.69 0.00
CA SER A 90 2.38 16.28 -0.37
C SER A 90 2.02 15.29 0.75
N MET A 91 2.10 15.75 2.01
CA MET A 91 1.78 14.98 3.20
C MET A 91 0.32 15.14 3.65
N LYS A 92 -0.46 16.03 3.03
CA LYS A 92 -1.85 16.30 3.42
C LYS A 92 -2.83 15.26 2.87
N PHE A 93 -2.64 14.87 1.61
CA PHE A 93 -3.51 13.93 0.92
C PHE A 93 -2.70 12.88 0.18
N ILE A 94 -3.26 11.68 0.14
CA ILE A 94 -2.73 10.57 -0.63
C ILE A 94 -3.62 10.36 -1.84
N ALA A 95 -3.04 10.34 -3.03
CA ALA A 95 -3.69 9.99 -4.27
C ALA A 95 -3.20 8.61 -4.73
N VAL A 96 -4.14 7.69 -4.92
CA VAL A 96 -3.86 6.33 -5.40
C VAL A 96 -4.47 6.16 -6.79
N LYS A 97 -3.65 5.78 -7.77
CA LYS A 97 -4.13 5.36 -9.09
C LYS A 97 -4.11 3.84 -9.12
N ILE A 98 -5.30 3.25 -9.28
CA ILE A 98 -5.46 1.80 -9.28
C ILE A 98 -5.41 1.27 -10.70
N ASP A 99 -4.60 0.23 -10.90
CA ASP A 99 -4.69 -0.68 -12.04
C ASP A 99 -5.68 -1.80 -11.67
N SER A 100 -6.79 -1.88 -12.40
CA SER A 100 -7.84 -2.86 -12.13
C SER A 100 -7.50 -4.27 -12.59
N GLU A 101 -6.60 -4.42 -13.57
CA GLU A 101 -6.17 -5.72 -14.09
C GLU A 101 -5.08 -6.30 -13.18
N ASN A 102 -4.16 -5.45 -12.74
CA ASN A 102 -3.11 -5.84 -11.81
C ASN A 102 -2.91 -4.80 -10.71
N TRP A 103 -3.67 -4.92 -9.63
CA TRP A 103 -3.64 -3.95 -8.52
C TRP A 103 -2.24 -3.77 -7.90
N GLU A 104 -1.36 -4.78 -7.99
CA GLU A 104 0.03 -4.70 -7.49
C GLU A 104 0.87 -3.67 -8.27
N SER A 105 0.50 -3.37 -9.51
CA SER A 105 1.10 -2.33 -10.36
C SER A 105 0.50 -0.93 -10.15
N SER A 106 -0.42 -0.78 -9.18
CA SER A 106 -1.02 0.51 -8.84
C SER A 106 0.02 1.49 -8.28
N THR A 107 -0.24 2.79 -8.48
CA THR A 107 0.64 3.87 -8.02
C THR A 107 0.03 4.68 -6.88
N CYS A 108 0.88 5.29 -6.05
CA CYS A 108 0.45 6.08 -4.91
C CYS A 108 1.40 7.25 -4.64
N SER A 109 0.85 8.41 -4.29
CA SER A 109 1.63 9.63 -4.04
C SER A 109 2.44 9.60 -2.73
N CYS A 110 2.14 8.69 -1.79
CA CYS A 110 2.83 8.66 -0.50
C CYS A 110 4.33 8.35 -0.65
N HIS A 111 5.16 8.96 0.21
CA HIS A 111 6.61 8.77 0.24
C HIS A 111 7.04 7.29 0.30
N TYR A 112 6.35 6.47 1.10
CA TYR A 112 6.68 5.05 1.22
C TYR A 112 6.54 4.30 -0.11
N TRP A 113 5.55 4.67 -0.94
CA TRP A 113 5.38 4.08 -2.27
C TRP A 113 6.46 4.57 -3.24
N GLN A 114 6.79 5.87 -3.23
CA GLN A 114 7.86 6.42 -4.08
C GLN A 114 9.20 5.71 -3.88
N LYS A 115 9.48 5.22 -2.66
CA LYS A 115 10.70 4.47 -2.34
C LYS A 115 10.62 2.97 -2.64
N ASN A 116 9.47 2.34 -2.41
CA ASN A 116 9.37 0.87 -2.40
C ASN A 116 8.47 0.29 -3.51
N PHE A 117 7.78 1.15 -4.27
CA PHE A 117 6.76 0.79 -5.27
C PHE A 117 5.59 -0.04 -4.73
N LYS A 118 5.39 -0.03 -3.40
CA LYS A 118 4.30 -0.66 -2.67
C LYS A 118 4.00 0.12 -1.41
N CYS A 119 2.75 0.15 -0.95
CA CYS A 119 2.39 0.79 0.32
C CYS A 119 1.05 0.30 0.87
N LYS A 120 0.75 0.68 2.12
CA LYS A 120 -0.54 0.40 2.77
C LYS A 120 -1.74 0.96 2.00
N HIS A 121 -1.57 2.09 1.30
CA HIS A 121 -2.66 2.78 0.59
C HIS A 121 -3.06 2.04 -0.68
N THR A 122 -2.12 1.53 -1.49
CA THR A 122 -2.46 0.72 -2.67
C THR A 122 -3.14 -0.58 -2.25
N ILE A 123 -2.60 -1.26 -1.23
CA ILE A 123 -3.18 -2.50 -0.67
C ILE A 123 -4.60 -2.26 -0.16
N GLY A 124 -4.79 -1.25 0.69
CA GLY A 124 -6.08 -0.96 1.31
C GLY A 124 -7.12 -0.42 0.33
N THR A 125 -6.73 0.41 -0.63
CA THR A 125 -7.63 0.91 -1.68
C THR A 125 -8.06 -0.23 -2.61
N SER A 126 -7.13 -1.12 -2.97
CA SER A 126 -7.46 -2.31 -3.76
C SER A 126 -8.41 -3.24 -3.01
N HIS A 127 -8.25 -3.37 -1.69
CA HIS A 127 -9.20 -4.09 -0.84
C HIS A 127 -10.59 -3.44 -0.84
N PHE A 128 -10.67 -2.12 -0.69
CA PHE A 128 -11.92 -1.35 -0.77
C PHE A 128 -12.64 -1.55 -2.11
N LEU A 129 -11.89 -1.78 -3.20
CA LEU A 129 -12.41 -2.05 -4.54
C LEU A 129 -12.65 -3.54 -4.83
N ASN A 130 -12.46 -4.42 -3.83
CA ASN A 130 -12.55 -5.88 -3.97
C ASN A 130 -11.58 -6.49 -5.01
N LEU A 131 -10.45 -5.83 -5.27
CA LEU A 131 -9.40 -6.32 -6.18
C LEU A 131 -8.40 -7.24 -5.48
N ASN A 132 -8.38 -7.24 -4.14
CA ASN A 132 -7.58 -8.15 -3.35
C ASN A 132 -8.34 -8.67 -2.12
N LYS A 133 -7.80 -9.73 -1.52
CA LYS A 133 -8.22 -10.24 -0.22
C LYS A 133 -6.99 -10.30 0.67
N PHE A 134 -7.10 -9.82 1.90
CA PHE A 134 -6.03 -10.00 2.88
C PHE A 134 -5.79 -11.50 3.08
N PRO A 135 -4.53 -11.95 3.06
CA PRO A 135 -4.23 -13.35 3.31
C PRO A 135 -4.75 -13.70 4.71
N GLY A 136 -5.51 -14.80 4.80
CA GLY A 136 -5.86 -15.38 6.08
C GLY A 136 -4.57 -15.84 6.76
N LEU A 137 -4.42 -15.53 8.04
CA LEU A 137 -3.40 -16.18 8.85
C LEU A 137 -3.92 -17.60 9.10
N ASP A 138 -3.40 -18.59 8.36
CA ASP A 138 -3.54 -19.97 8.79
C ASP A 138 -2.68 -20.13 10.04
N LEU A 139 -3.31 -19.87 11.19
CA LEU A 139 -2.64 -19.91 12.47
C LEU A 139 -2.24 -21.34 12.85
N ALA A 140 -2.67 -22.37 12.10
CA ALA A 140 -2.50 -23.78 12.45
C ALA A 140 -2.67 -24.04 13.96
N ILE A 141 -3.57 -23.28 14.61
CA ILE A 141 -3.93 -23.50 16.00
C ILE A 141 -4.86 -24.70 15.92
N GLU A 142 -4.28 -25.89 15.95
CA GLU A 142 -4.99 -27.07 16.41
C GLU A 142 -5.66 -26.64 17.72
N GLY A 143 -7.00 -26.63 17.72
CA GLY A 143 -7.75 -26.25 18.90
C GLY A 143 -7.36 -27.20 20.00
N ASN A 144 -6.44 -26.79 20.89
CA ASN A 144 -6.05 -27.57 22.05
C ASN A 144 -7.34 -28.03 22.71
N ALA A 145 -7.62 -29.34 22.66
CA ALA A 145 -8.82 -29.89 23.23
C ALA A 145 -8.90 -29.39 24.67
N LYS A 146 -9.96 -28.63 25.01
CA LYS A 146 -10.15 -28.15 26.36
C LYS A 146 -10.04 -29.37 27.27
N ARG A 147 -9.03 -29.41 28.14
CA ARG A 147 -8.93 -30.44 29.19
C ARG A 147 -10.15 -30.28 30.08
N GLY A 148 -11.23 -30.98 29.73
CA GLY A 148 -12.44 -31.03 30.54
C GLY A 148 -12.10 -31.53 31.94
N ARG A 149 -12.92 -31.13 32.92
CA ARG A 149 -12.82 -31.61 34.30
C ARG A 149 -12.84 -33.15 34.28
N LYS A 150 -11.82 -33.80 34.83
CA LYS A 150 -11.82 -35.27 35.00
C LYS A 150 -13.09 -35.66 35.75
N LYS A 151 -13.88 -36.59 35.20
CA LYS A 151 -15.01 -37.19 35.90
C LYS A 151 -14.48 -37.81 37.20
N LYS A 152 -15.16 -37.55 38.32
CA LYS A 152 -14.88 -38.28 39.56
C LYS A 152 -15.19 -39.76 39.30
N PRO A 153 -14.39 -40.70 39.83
CA PRO A 153 -14.73 -42.11 39.75
C PRO A 153 -16.07 -42.32 40.46
N ASP A 154 -16.98 -43.04 39.80
CA ASP A 154 -18.25 -43.44 40.39
C ASP A 154 -17.96 -44.27 41.65
N GLN A 155 -18.56 -43.85 42.77
CA GLN A 155 -18.56 -44.66 43.99
C GLN A 155 -19.54 -45.81 43.76
N LEU A 156 -19.00 -47.02 43.74
CA LEU A 156 -19.74 -48.29 43.83
C LEU A 156 -20.66 -48.32 45.04
#